data_AF-A0AAN4Z554-F1
#
_entry.id   AF-A0AAN4Z554-F1
#
_cell.length_a   1.000
_cell.length_b   1.000
_cell.length_c   1.000
_cell.angle_alpha   90.00
_cell.angle_beta   90.00
_cell.angle_gamma   90.00
#
_symmetry.space_group_name_H-M   'P 1'
#
loop_
_entity.id
_entity.type
_entity.pdbx_description
1 polymer ?
#
loop_
_entity_poly.entity_id
_entity_poly.type
_entity_poly.pdbx_seq_one_letter_code
_entity_poly.pdbx_strand_id
1 'polypeptide(L)'
;MSDEEGGDSPMEVLLSRQRKEKKDLQAKFVMMKKTAKSGNKKQQKESQEEMGRMEKEMDERHKKEHDECKEQNKTETPAEEKKEEKEEEKEEVTFYKEKTTKGKNQKRLERKAEERKKAAEAASIDAEAAKTSMRTIEMKAVVEALVPRGLCLVDIPPDGDCLFHAVAHQLTLGGKESKGADLRRKAASFIRSHKDEFLPFLSSEDGDILDEFQFEEYCVKVEKEASSGGHWGGEPELRALAEALERKIEV
;
A
#
# COMPACT_ATOMS: atom_id res chain seq x y z
N MET A 1 -38.55 -2.64 -52.36
CA MET A 1 -39.45 -1.92 -51.44
C MET A 1 -39.28 -2.58 -50.10
N SER A 2 -38.62 -1.86 -49.19
CA SER A 2 -38.92 -1.75 -47.76
C SER A 2 -37.75 -0.98 -47.17
N ASP A 3 -37.77 0.33 -47.43
CA ASP A 3 -37.23 1.31 -46.50
C ASP A 3 -38.03 1.13 -45.20
N GLU A 4 -37.38 0.70 -44.12
CA GLU A 4 -37.91 0.91 -42.77
C GLU A 4 -36.85 1.68 -41.99
N GLU A 5 -37.21 2.94 -41.76
CA GLU A 5 -36.44 3.95 -41.06
C GLU A 5 -36.08 3.47 -39.65
N GLY A 6 -34.78 3.27 -39.41
CA GLY A 6 -34.23 3.14 -38.07
C GLY A 6 -34.31 4.46 -37.33
N GLY A 7 -35.51 4.79 -36.84
CA GLY A 7 -35.74 5.90 -35.92
C GLY A 7 -35.02 5.61 -34.62
N ASP A 8 -33.91 6.31 -34.40
CA ASP A 8 -33.12 6.32 -33.17
C ASP A 8 -34.08 6.47 -31.97
N SER A 9 -34.04 5.54 -31.01
CA SER A 9 -34.96 5.54 -29.86
C SER A 9 -34.90 6.91 -29.16
N PRO A 10 -36.01 7.47 -28.65
CA PRO A 10 -36.00 8.75 -27.94
C PRO A 10 -34.92 8.84 -26.85
N MET A 11 -34.59 7.70 -26.23
CA MET A 11 -33.52 7.55 -25.25
C MET A 11 -32.11 7.67 -25.87
N GLU A 12 -31.90 7.12 -27.06
CA GLU A 12 -30.63 7.15 -27.79
C GLU A 12 -30.30 8.55 -28.32
N VAL A 13 -31.32 9.26 -28.83
CA VAL A 13 -31.22 10.67 -29.22
C VAL A 13 -30.84 11.54 -28.01
N LEU A 14 -31.46 11.28 -26.85
CA LEU A 14 -31.16 11.99 -25.60
C LEU A 14 -29.72 11.75 -25.15
N LEU A 15 -29.25 10.50 -25.11
CA LEU A 15 -27.88 10.16 -24.73
C LEU A 15 -26.84 10.76 -25.69
N SER A 16 -27.12 10.75 -26.99
CA SER A 16 -26.27 11.37 -28.01
C SER A 16 -26.16 12.88 -27.83
N ARG A 17 -27.26 13.55 -27.50
CA ARG A 17 -27.27 14.98 -27.14
C ARG A 17 -26.46 15.24 -25.87
N GLN A 18 -26.64 14.45 -24.82
CA GLN A 18 -25.92 14.60 -23.55
C GLN A 18 -24.41 14.40 -23.71
N ARG A 19 -23.99 13.42 -24.54
CA ARG A 19 -22.57 13.21 -24.90
C ARG A 19 -21.99 14.43 -25.61
N LYS A 20 -22.74 15.05 -26.52
CA LYS A 20 -22.31 16.28 -27.22
C LYS A 20 -22.20 17.46 -26.25
N GLU A 21 -23.19 17.66 -25.38
CA GLU A 21 -23.18 18.71 -24.36
C GLU A 21 -22.00 18.57 -23.38
N LYS A 22 -21.66 17.34 -22.96
CA LYS A 22 -20.46 17.07 -22.13
C LYS A 22 -19.16 17.43 -22.85
N LYS A 23 -19.03 17.06 -24.13
CA LYS A 23 -17.86 17.42 -24.95
C LYS A 23 -17.73 18.94 -25.13
N ASP A 24 -18.83 19.62 -25.39
CA ASP A 24 -18.86 21.08 -25.55
C ASP A 24 -18.52 21.80 -24.23
N LEU A 25 -18.99 21.28 -23.09
CA LEU A 25 -18.65 21.82 -21.77
C LEU A 25 -17.16 21.64 -21.45
N GLN A 26 -16.59 20.48 -21.75
CA GLN A 26 -15.14 20.25 -21.60
C GLN A 26 -14.31 21.17 -22.49
N ALA A 27 -14.75 21.43 -23.73
CA ALA A 27 -14.09 22.40 -24.61
C ALA A 27 -14.13 23.82 -24.02
N LYS A 28 -15.26 24.22 -23.43
CA LYS A 28 -15.38 25.49 -22.69
C LYS A 28 -14.45 25.54 -21.48
N PHE A 29 -14.30 24.46 -20.72
CA PHE A 29 -13.37 24.40 -19.57
C PHE A 29 -11.91 24.60 -19.99
N VAL A 30 -11.50 24.02 -21.12
CA VAL A 30 -10.14 24.23 -21.64
C VAL A 30 -9.91 25.70 -22.00
N MET A 31 -10.90 26.36 -22.62
CA MET A 31 -10.81 27.79 -22.94
C MET A 31 -10.78 28.66 -21.68
N MET A 32 -11.68 28.42 -20.73
CA MET A 32 -11.75 29.09 -19.42
C MET A 32 -10.46 28.92 -18.61
N LYS A 33 -9.89 27.72 -18.59
CA LYS A 33 -8.62 27.47 -17.89
C LYS A 33 -7.45 28.17 -18.56
N LYS A 34 -7.47 28.31 -19.89
CA LYS A 34 -6.45 29.04 -20.65
C LYS A 34 -6.51 30.54 -20.38
N THR A 35 -7.70 31.14 -20.33
CA THR A 35 -7.88 32.56 -19.99
C THR A 35 -7.54 32.83 -18.52
N ALA A 36 -7.99 31.97 -17.60
CA ALA A 36 -7.72 32.08 -16.17
C ALA A 36 -6.24 31.95 -15.81
N LYS A 37 -5.47 31.13 -16.54
CA LYS A 37 -4.01 30.98 -16.33
C LYS A 37 -3.22 32.26 -16.67
N SER A 38 -3.81 33.17 -17.44
CA SER A 38 -3.23 34.48 -17.75
C SER A 38 -3.71 35.60 -16.80
N GLY A 39 -4.60 35.29 -15.85
CA GLY A 39 -5.21 36.25 -14.94
C GLY A 39 -4.67 36.20 -13.49
N ASN A 40 -5.20 37.06 -12.63
CA ASN A 40 -4.82 37.12 -11.21
C ASN A 40 -5.39 35.92 -10.42
N LYS A 41 -4.79 35.59 -9.26
CA LYS A 41 -5.19 34.46 -8.39
C LYS A 41 -6.70 34.42 -8.06
N LYS A 42 -7.34 35.59 -8.00
CA LYS A 42 -8.80 35.73 -7.82
C LYS A 42 -9.59 35.22 -9.05
N GLN A 43 -9.18 35.60 -10.27
CA GLN A 43 -9.81 35.15 -11.52
C GLN A 43 -9.64 33.65 -11.75
N GLN A 44 -8.52 33.06 -11.30
CA GLN A 44 -8.31 31.62 -11.35
C GLN A 44 -9.29 30.85 -10.44
N LYS A 45 -9.53 31.36 -9.22
CA LYS A 45 -10.48 30.77 -8.27
C LYS A 45 -11.93 30.93 -8.77
N GLU A 46 -12.31 32.11 -9.24
CA GLU A 46 -13.64 32.38 -9.81
C GLU A 46 -13.92 31.49 -11.03
N SER A 47 -12.94 31.33 -11.93
CA SER A 47 -13.08 30.44 -13.08
C SER A 47 -13.23 28.97 -12.67
N GLN A 48 -12.57 28.55 -11.58
CA GLN A 48 -12.68 27.18 -11.06
C GLN A 48 -14.04 26.91 -10.42
N GLU A 49 -14.56 27.86 -9.64
CA GLU A 49 -15.91 27.79 -9.05
C GLU A 49 -16.99 27.80 -10.13
N GLU A 50 -16.81 28.62 -11.18
CA GLU A 50 -17.72 28.68 -12.32
C GLU A 50 -17.72 27.38 -13.15
N MET A 51 -16.55 26.74 -13.33
CA MET A 51 -16.48 25.41 -13.94
C MET A 51 -17.26 24.36 -13.13
N GLY A 52 -17.10 24.35 -11.79
CA GLY A 52 -17.84 23.44 -10.91
C GLY A 52 -19.36 23.69 -10.90
N ARG A 53 -19.78 24.96 -10.99
CA ARG A 53 -21.20 25.33 -11.09
C ARG A 53 -21.82 24.80 -12.40
N MET A 54 -21.15 25.02 -13.53
CA MET A 54 -21.66 24.55 -14.83
C MET A 54 -21.71 23.03 -14.95
N GLU A 55 -20.74 22.32 -14.36
CA GLU A 55 -20.74 20.85 -14.33
C GLU A 55 -21.93 20.31 -13.53
N LYS A 56 -22.15 20.86 -12.34
CA LYS A 56 -23.27 20.46 -11.47
C LYS A 56 -24.63 20.73 -12.10
N GLU A 57 -24.82 21.90 -12.72
CA GLU A 57 -26.07 22.27 -13.39
C GLU A 57 -26.39 21.33 -14.56
N MET A 58 -25.38 20.98 -15.37
CA MET A 58 -25.54 20.06 -16.50
C MET A 58 -25.86 18.65 -16.02
N ASP A 59 -25.15 18.12 -15.01
CA ASP A 59 -25.42 16.78 -14.49
C ASP A 59 -26.81 16.68 -13.83
N GLU A 60 -27.25 17.73 -13.11
CA GLU A 60 -28.61 17.81 -12.57
C GLU A 60 -29.67 17.82 -13.68
N ARG A 61 -29.42 18.54 -14.78
CA ARG A 61 -30.34 18.56 -15.94
C ARG A 61 -30.38 17.20 -16.63
N HIS A 62 -29.23 16.58 -16.91
CA HIS A 62 -29.17 15.26 -17.55
C HIS A 62 -29.85 14.17 -16.71
N LYS A 63 -29.71 14.25 -15.39
CA LYS A 63 -30.40 13.37 -14.46
C LYS A 63 -31.92 13.54 -14.53
N LYS A 64 -32.42 14.77 -14.52
CA LYS A 64 -33.86 15.06 -14.66
C LYS A 64 -34.40 14.59 -16.00
N GLU A 65 -33.72 14.89 -17.11
CA GLU A 65 -34.11 14.44 -18.45
C GLU A 65 -34.21 12.92 -18.55
N HIS A 66 -33.29 12.20 -17.91
CA HIS A 66 -33.29 10.74 -17.88
C HIS A 66 -34.40 10.17 -17.00
N ASP A 67 -34.66 10.79 -15.84
CA ASP A 67 -35.78 10.41 -14.98
C ASP A 67 -37.14 10.67 -15.67
N GLU A 68 -37.29 11.80 -16.37
CA GLU A 68 -38.47 12.13 -17.17
C GLU A 68 -38.67 11.19 -18.37
N CYS A 69 -37.59 10.86 -19.09
CA CYS A 69 -37.64 9.92 -20.22
C CYS A 69 -37.97 8.48 -19.75
N LYS A 70 -37.54 8.10 -18.53
CA LYS A 70 -37.92 6.83 -17.89
C LYS A 70 -39.39 6.79 -17.48
N GLU A 71 -39.94 7.89 -16.97
CA GLU A 71 -41.36 7.95 -16.55
C GLU A 71 -42.31 8.03 -17.76
N GLN A 72 -41.90 8.64 -18.88
CA GLN A 72 -42.66 8.62 -20.14
C GLN A 72 -42.77 7.22 -20.77
N ASN A 73 -41.82 6.33 -20.46
CA ASN A 73 -41.84 4.93 -20.93
C ASN A 73 -42.65 3.98 -20.02
N LYS A 74 -43.22 4.47 -18.90
CA LYS A 74 -44.00 3.67 -17.92
C LYS A 74 -45.53 3.72 -18.13
N THR A 75 -46.04 4.53 -19.06
CA THR A 75 -47.50 4.67 -19.29
C THR A 75 -48.11 3.63 -20.25
N GLU A 76 -47.43 2.52 -20.54
CA GLU A 76 -48.01 1.33 -21.18
C GLU A 76 -47.68 0.03 -20.39
N THR A 77 -48.17 -0.07 -19.14
CA THR A 77 -48.50 -1.33 -18.41
C THR A 77 -47.40 -2.41 -18.14
N PRO A 78 -47.55 -3.26 -17.10
CA PRO A 78 -46.51 -3.42 -16.09
C PRO A 78 -45.82 -4.80 -15.99
N ALA A 79 -44.71 -4.76 -15.24
CA ALA A 79 -43.99 -5.86 -14.59
C ALA A 79 -43.00 -6.67 -15.46
N GLU A 80 -41.71 -6.42 -15.25
CA GLU A 80 -40.82 -7.42 -14.67
C GLU A 80 -39.49 -6.78 -14.23
N GLU A 81 -39.08 -7.12 -13.02
CA GLU A 81 -37.73 -6.88 -12.51
C GLU A 81 -36.73 -7.69 -13.32
N LYS A 82 -35.76 -7.03 -13.97
CA LYS A 82 -34.44 -7.62 -14.19
C LYS A 82 -33.34 -6.59 -14.00
N LYS A 83 -32.51 -6.89 -12.99
CA LYS A 83 -31.12 -6.43 -12.90
C LYS A 83 -30.36 -7.01 -14.09
N GLU A 84 -29.65 -6.18 -14.84
CA GLU A 84 -28.51 -6.56 -15.67
C GLU A 84 -27.72 -5.25 -15.91
N GLU A 85 -26.55 -5.14 -15.27
CA GLU A 85 -25.23 -5.47 -15.82
C GLU A 85 -24.66 -4.31 -16.64
N LYS A 86 -23.63 -3.68 -16.06
CA LYS A 86 -22.76 -2.73 -16.74
C LYS A 86 -21.83 -3.53 -17.65
N GLU A 87 -22.18 -3.62 -18.93
CA GLU A 87 -21.19 -3.88 -19.97
C GLU A 87 -20.68 -2.53 -20.48
N GLU A 88 -19.45 -2.20 -20.10
CA GLU A 88 -18.66 -1.15 -20.75
C GLU A 88 -18.18 -1.69 -22.11
N GLU A 89 -19.01 -1.55 -23.13
CA GLU A 89 -18.60 -1.77 -24.51
C GLU A 89 -17.85 -0.51 -25.00
N LYS A 90 -16.52 -0.61 -25.06
CA LYS A 90 -15.65 0.35 -25.73
C LYS A 90 -15.66 0.07 -27.23
N GLU A 91 -16.61 0.63 -27.95
CA GLU A 91 -16.50 0.74 -29.41
C GLU A 91 -15.74 2.01 -29.80
N GLU A 92 -14.51 1.81 -30.28
CA GLU A 92 -13.77 2.81 -31.05
C GLU A 92 -14.45 3.01 -32.42
N VAL A 93 -15.21 4.09 -32.57
CA VAL A 93 -15.55 4.60 -33.91
C VAL A 93 -14.57 5.71 -34.27
N THR A 94 -13.51 5.34 -34.98
CA THR A 94 -12.55 6.26 -35.58
C THR A 94 -13.17 6.96 -36.79
N PHE A 95 -13.70 8.16 -36.58
CA PHE A 95 -14.02 9.07 -37.67
C PHE A 95 -13.41 10.43 -37.33
N TYR A 96 -12.34 10.81 -38.04
CA TYR A 96 -12.03 12.17 -38.55
C TYR A 96 -10.53 12.31 -38.89
N LYS A 97 -10.30 12.64 -40.17
CA LYS A 97 -9.20 13.44 -40.73
C LYS A 97 -7.76 12.97 -40.55
N GLU A 98 -7.26 12.43 -41.65
CA GLU A 98 -5.86 12.38 -42.05
C GLU A 98 -5.20 13.77 -41.99
N LYS A 99 -4.59 14.09 -40.85
CA LYS A 99 -3.57 15.13 -40.70
C LYS A 99 -2.42 14.54 -39.90
N THR A 100 -1.35 14.13 -40.60
CA THR A 100 0.07 14.07 -40.18
C THR A 100 0.40 13.88 -38.68
N THR A 101 -0.28 12.95 -38.00
CA THR A 101 -0.10 12.66 -36.55
C THR A 101 0.28 11.21 -36.25
N LYS A 102 0.29 10.31 -37.25
CA LYS A 102 0.68 8.90 -37.09
C LYS A 102 2.09 8.74 -36.50
N GLY A 103 3.06 9.52 -36.97
CA GLY A 103 4.45 9.44 -36.48
C GLY A 103 4.67 9.88 -35.03
N LYS A 104 3.81 10.74 -34.46
CA LYS A 104 3.96 11.21 -33.06
C LYS A 104 3.38 10.23 -32.05
N ASN A 105 2.24 9.60 -32.39
CA ASN A 105 1.65 8.55 -31.53
C ASN A 105 2.42 7.23 -31.60
N GLN A 106 2.92 6.86 -32.78
CA GLN A 106 3.76 5.67 -32.95
C GLN A 106 5.09 5.81 -32.18
N LYS A 107 5.77 6.96 -32.31
CA LYS A 107 6.97 7.27 -31.51
C LYS A 107 6.72 7.28 -30.00
N ARG A 108 5.52 7.65 -29.54
CA ARG A 108 5.13 7.60 -28.11
C ARG A 108 4.92 6.16 -27.63
N LEU A 109 4.30 5.31 -28.45
CA LEU A 109 4.08 3.90 -28.14
C LEU A 109 5.41 3.13 -28.14
N GLU A 110 6.28 3.37 -29.13
CA GLU A 110 7.63 2.81 -29.20
C GLU A 110 8.46 3.22 -27.98
N ARG A 111 8.44 4.50 -27.58
CA ARG A 111 9.12 4.96 -26.36
C ARG A 111 8.60 4.26 -25.10
N LYS A 112 7.28 4.09 -24.97
CA LYS A 112 6.67 3.39 -23.81
C LYS A 112 7.03 1.89 -23.81
N ALA A 113 7.09 1.26 -24.98
CA ALA A 113 7.51 -0.13 -25.11
C ALA A 113 9.00 -0.30 -24.76
N GLU A 114 9.85 0.64 -25.19
CA GLU A 114 11.27 0.66 -24.85
C GLU A 114 11.51 0.92 -23.34
N GLU A 115 10.78 1.85 -22.73
CA GLU A 115 10.79 2.09 -21.27
C GLU A 115 10.35 0.84 -20.50
N ARG A 116 9.30 0.14 -20.95
CA ARG A 116 8.85 -1.12 -20.34
C ARG A 116 9.88 -2.23 -20.49
N LYS A 117 10.54 -2.32 -21.65
CA LYS A 117 11.61 -3.30 -21.89
C LYS A 117 12.83 -3.03 -21.00
N LYS A 118 13.26 -1.75 -20.89
CA LYS A 118 14.34 -1.34 -19.99
C LYS A 118 14.00 -1.58 -18.52
N ALA A 119 12.77 -1.29 -18.10
CA ALA A 119 12.31 -1.57 -16.74
C ALA A 119 12.28 -3.08 -16.44
N ALA A 120 11.85 -3.90 -17.40
CA ALA A 120 11.85 -5.36 -17.25
C ALA A 120 13.28 -5.93 -17.21
N GLU A 121 14.19 -5.38 -18.03
CA GLU A 121 15.60 -5.76 -18.04
C GLU A 121 16.30 -5.36 -16.74
N ALA A 122 16.08 -4.14 -16.25
CA ALA A 122 16.57 -3.70 -14.94
C ALA A 122 16.03 -4.57 -13.80
N ALA A 123 14.72 -4.86 -13.80
CA ALA A 123 14.13 -5.76 -12.80
C ALA A 123 14.70 -7.19 -12.87
N SER A 124 15.05 -7.68 -14.07
CA SER A 124 15.70 -8.98 -14.24
C SER A 124 17.12 -8.97 -13.70
N ILE A 125 17.89 -7.90 -13.94
CA ILE A 125 19.24 -7.74 -13.41
C ILE A 125 19.21 -7.66 -11.88
N ASP A 126 18.31 -6.86 -11.32
CA ASP A 126 18.14 -6.72 -9.87
C ASP A 126 17.71 -8.04 -9.22
N ALA A 127 16.82 -8.80 -9.86
CA ALA A 127 16.41 -10.11 -9.38
C ALA A 127 17.56 -11.13 -9.41
N GLU A 128 18.39 -11.12 -10.45
CA GLU A 128 19.55 -12.01 -10.55
C GLU A 128 20.63 -11.63 -9.54
N ALA A 129 20.90 -10.33 -9.38
CA ALA A 129 21.79 -9.81 -8.35
C ALA A 129 21.30 -10.14 -6.93
N ALA A 130 19.98 -10.13 -6.70
CA ALA A 130 19.38 -10.54 -5.43
C ALA A 130 19.63 -12.02 -5.11
N LYS A 131 19.61 -12.93 -6.10
CA LYS A 131 19.93 -14.36 -5.89
C LYS A 131 21.37 -14.58 -5.47
N THR A 132 22.29 -13.78 -6.00
CA THR A 132 23.72 -13.83 -5.65
C THR A 132 24.09 -12.85 -4.54
N SER A 133 23.10 -12.20 -3.92
CA SER A 133 23.36 -11.26 -2.84
C SER A 133 24.02 -11.96 -1.66
N MET A 134 24.89 -11.25 -0.95
CA MET A 134 25.54 -11.75 0.27
C MET A 134 24.52 -12.31 1.27
N ARG A 135 23.37 -11.63 1.43
CA ARG A 135 22.27 -12.08 2.29
C ARG A 135 21.73 -13.46 1.88
N THR A 136 21.55 -13.71 0.59
CA THR A 136 21.00 -15.00 0.12
C THR A 136 22.01 -16.13 0.32
N ILE A 137 23.29 -15.84 0.09
CA ILE A 137 24.38 -16.79 0.32
C ILE A 137 24.49 -17.12 1.82
N GLU A 138 24.47 -16.10 2.68
CA GLU A 138 24.51 -16.25 4.14
C GLU A 138 23.30 -17.05 4.65
N MET A 139 22.09 -16.69 4.24
CA MET A 139 20.87 -17.39 4.65
C MET A 139 20.88 -18.85 4.20
N LYS A 140 21.38 -19.12 2.98
CA LYS A 140 21.54 -20.49 2.49
C LYS A 140 22.54 -21.28 3.33
N ALA A 141 23.68 -20.68 3.69
CA ALA A 141 24.67 -21.32 4.54
C ALA A 141 24.11 -21.64 5.95
N VAL A 142 23.31 -20.74 6.54
CA VAL A 142 22.62 -20.97 7.82
C VAL A 142 21.67 -22.16 7.70
N VAL A 143 20.82 -22.19 6.67
CA VAL A 143 19.88 -23.30 6.46
C VAL A 143 20.61 -24.63 6.23
N GLU A 144 21.68 -24.64 5.44
CA GLU A 144 22.51 -25.83 5.21
C GLU A 144 23.14 -26.36 6.50
N ALA A 145 23.51 -25.49 7.44
CA ALA A 145 24.03 -25.91 8.75
C ALA A 145 22.95 -26.50 9.68
N LEU A 146 21.67 -26.13 9.49
CA LEU A 146 20.54 -26.63 10.28
C LEU A 146 20.04 -28.01 9.81
N VAL A 147 20.15 -28.31 8.51
CA VAL A 147 19.64 -29.56 7.91
C VAL A 147 20.16 -30.83 8.60
N PRO A 148 21.47 -31.00 8.87
CA PRO A 148 21.99 -32.19 9.56
C PRO A 148 21.45 -32.38 10.97
N ARG A 149 20.97 -31.30 11.60
CA ARG A 149 20.41 -31.30 12.96
C ARG A 149 18.90 -31.56 12.96
N GLY A 150 18.27 -31.66 11.79
CA GLY A 150 16.82 -31.77 11.66
C GLY A 150 16.09 -30.50 12.10
N LEU A 151 16.75 -29.34 12.04
CA LEU A 151 16.19 -28.05 12.42
C LEU A 151 15.79 -27.24 11.17
N CYS A 152 14.84 -26.33 11.34
CA CYS A 152 14.43 -25.39 10.31
C CYS A 152 14.45 -23.95 10.84
N LEU A 153 14.61 -23.00 9.93
CA LEU A 153 14.48 -21.59 10.24
C LEU A 153 13.00 -21.21 10.30
N VAL A 154 12.63 -20.42 11.30
CA VAL A 154 11.29 -19.83 11.42
C VAL A 154 11.44 -18.33 11.34
N ASP A 155 10.64 -17.70 10.47
CA ASP A 155 10.64 -16.26 10.31
C ASP A 155 9.95 -15.60 11.52
N ILE A 156 10.75 -14.84 12.27
CA ILE A 156 10.28 -13.95 13.33
C ILE A 156 10.25 -12.52 12.78
N PRO A 157 9.23 -11.69 13.11
CA PRO A 157 9.19 -10.31 12.68
C PRO A 157 10.51 -9.57 12.98
N PRO A 158 11.10 -8.88 12.00
CA PRO A 158 12.37 -8.17 12.17
C PRO A 158 12.14 -6.80 12.84
N ASP A 159 11.60 -6.81 14.05
CA ASP A 159 11.39 -5.64 14.89
C ASP A 159 12.39 -5.59 16.06
N GLY A 160 12.32 -4.54 16.88
CA GLY A 160 13.17 -4.39 18.06
C GLY A 160 12.85 -5.37 19.20
N ASP A 161 11.85 -6.23 19.02
CA ASP A 161 11.40 -7.25 19.97
C ASP A 161 11.75 -8.68 19.52
N CYS A 162 12.42 -8.83 18.36
CA CYS A 162 12.64 -10.10 17.68
C CYS A 162 13.30 -11.17 18.56
N LEU A 163 14.24 -10.80 19.44
CA LEU A 163 14.87 -11.72 20.40
C LEU A 163 13.84 -12.35 21.34
N PHE A 164 12.99 -11.52 21.93
CA PHE A 164 11.93 -11.97 22.85
C PHE A 164 10.86 -12.75 22.09
N HIS A 165 10.51 -12.34 20.88
CA HIS A 165 9.57 -13.07 20.02
C HIS A 165 10.11 -14.45 19.62
N ALA A 166 11.40 -14.58 19.33
CA ALA A 166 12.04 -15.86 19.01
C ALA A 166 11.99 -16.83 20.21
N VAL A 167 12.33 -16.37 21.42
CA VAL A 167 12.25 -17.20 22.63
C VAL A 167 10.80 -17.55 22.96
N ALA A 168 9.87 -16.60 22.83
CA ALA A 168 8.44 -16.84 23.06
C ALA A 168 7.90 -17.93 22.13
N HIS A 169 8.29 -17.88 20.85
CA HIS A 169 7.94 -18.91 19.87
C HIS A 169 8.49 -20.30 20.24
N GLN A 170 9.72 -20.39 20.75
CA GLN A 170 10.27 -21.69 21.20
C GLN A 170 9.54 -22.25 22.44
N LEU A 171 9.11 -21.37 23.35
CA LEU A 171 8.34 -21.78 24.53
C LEU A 171 6.93 -22.26 24.17
N THR A 172 6.26 -21.60 23.22
CA THR A 172 4.91 -22.00 22.77
C THR A 172 4.94 -23.36 22.11
N LEU A 173 5.97 -23.68 21.32
CA LEU A 173 6.19 -25.04 20.77
C LEU A 173 6.38 -26.09 21.89
N GLY A 174 6.98 -25.70 23.01
CA GLY A 174 7.13 -26.53 24.20
C GLY A 174 5.88 -26.63 25.09
N GLY A 175 4.74 -26.08 24.64
CA GLY A 175 3.46 -26.10 25.38
C GLY A 175 3.32 -25.04 26.46
N LYS A 176 4.23 -24.06 26.52
CA LYS A 176 4.13 -22.91 27.43
C LYS A 176 3.78 -21.66 26.63
N GLU A 177 2.53 -21.24 26.69
CA GLU A 177 2.13 -19.98 26.07
C GLU A 177 2.90 -18.82 26.72
N SER A 178 3.57 -18.02 25.91
CA SER A 178 4.39 -16.88 26.36
C SER A 178 4.41 -15.82 25.27
N LYS A 179 4.35 -14.56 25.67
CA LYS A 179 4.46 -13.41 24.76
C LYS A 179 5.81 -12.72 24.93
N GLY A 180 6.26 -12.00 23.90
CA GLY A 180 7.50 -11.22 23.96
C GLY A 180 7.52 -10.25 25.15
N ALA A 181 6.39 -9.56 25.39
CA ALA A 181 6.23 -8.68 26.54
C ALA A 181 6.41 -9.40 27.90
N ASP A 182 5.96 -10.64 28.04
CA ASP A 182 6.13 -11.41 29.28
C ASP A 182 7.60 -11.74 29.51
N LEU A 183 8.32 -12.08 28.45
CA LEU A 183 9.75 -12.38 28.50
C LEU A 183 10.59 -11.13 28.78
N ARG A 184 10.22 -9.98 28.23
CA ARG A 184 10.85 -8.68 28.58
C ARG A 184 10.78 -8.40 30.09
N ARG A 185 9.58 -8.52 30.67
CA ARG A 185 9.39 -8.35 32.12
C ARG A 185 10.19 -9.37 32.92
N LYS A 186 10.24 -10.62 32.45
CA LYS A 186 10.99 -11.68 33.11
C LYS A 186 12.50 -11.41 33.10
N ALA A 187 13.04 -11.01 31.94
CA ALA A 187 14.44 -10.65 31.80
C ALA A 187 14.81 -9.46 32.69
N ALA A 188 14.04 -8.36 32.62
CA ALA A 188 14.27 -7.16 33.44
C ALA A 188 14.21 -7.47 34.94
N SER A 189 13.22 -8.26 35.38
CA SER A 189 13.10 -8.67 36.78
C SER A 189 14.28 -9.53 37.25
N PHE A 190 14.79 -10.42 36.38
CA PHE A 190 15.92 -11.28 36.72
C PHE A 190 17.21 -10.46 36.82
N ILE A 191 17.47 -9.60 35.83
CA ILE A 191 18.64 -8.70 35.83
C ILE A 191 18.62 -7.81 37.08
N ARG A 192 17.48 -7.21 37.40
CA ARG A 192 17.33 -6.34 38.57
C ARG A 192 17.61 -7.06 39.89
N SER A 193 17.23 -8.33 40.02
CA SER A 193 17.47 -9.12 41.23
C SER A 193 18.89 -9.69 41.33
N HIS A 194 19.64 -9.71 40.24
CA HIS A 194 21.01 -10.24 40.17
C HIS A 194 21.99 -9.16 39.70
N LYS A 195 21.77 -7.91 40.14
CA LYS A 195 22.50 -6.73 39.66
C LYS A 195 24.02 -6.95 39.56
N ASP A 196 24.65 -7.46 40.61
CA ASP A 196 26.11 -7.61 40.67
C ASP A 196 26.67 -8.56 39.59
N GLU A 197 25.86 -9.50 39.09
CA GLU A 197 26.25 -10.43 38.03
C GLU A 197 26.13 -9.83 36.62
N PHE A 198 25.20 -8.90 36.44
CA PHE A 198 24.92 -8.29 35.13
C PHE A 198 25.62 -6.96 34.93
N LEU A 199 25.78 -6.16 35.99
CA LEU A 199 26.35 -4.81 35.93
C LEU A 199 27.71 -4.73 35.22
N PRO A 200 28.66 -5.70 35.39
CA PRO A 200 29.94 -5.65 34.67
C PRO A 200 29.83 -5.76 33.15
N PHE A 201 28.71 -6.26 32.63
CA PHE A 201 28.45 -6.44 31.20
C PHE A 201 27.58 -5.33 30.61
N LEU A 202 27.18 -4.35 31.44
CA LEU A 202 26.40 -3.21 31.02
C LEU A 202 27.31 -1.98 30.95
N SER A 203 27.20 -1.21 29.88
CA SER A 203 27.99 0.02 29.68
C SER A 203 27.12 1.18 29.24
N SER A 204 27.49 2.38 29.70
CA SER A 204 26.93 3.65 29.24
C SER A 204 27.34 3.91 27.78
N GLU A 205 26.78 4.94 27.17
CA GLU A 205 27.15 5.38 25.81
C GLU A 205 28.65 5.73 25.70
N ASP A 206 29.26 6.18 26.80
CA ASP A 206 30.68 6.50 26.90
C ASP A 206 31.59 5.27 27.21
N GLY A 207 31.00 4.09 27.39
CA GLY A 207 31.72 2.84 27.71
C GLY A 207 32.02 2.61 29.18
N ASP A 208 31.60 3.52 30.07
CA ASP A 208 31.74 3.37 31.53
C ASP A 208 30.69 2.42 32.11
N ILE A 209 30.99 1.83 33.27
CA ILE A 209 30.07 0.98 34.02
C ILE A 209 28.88 1.83 34.48
N LEU A 210 27.66 1.30 34.37
CA LEU A 210 26.45 2.00 34.78
C LEU A 210 26.46 2.28 36.29
N ASP A 211 26.03 3.48 36.64
CA ASP A 211 25.67 3.78 38.03
C ASP A 211 24.31 3.17 38.42
N GLU A 212 23.90 3.34 39.68
CA GLU A 212 22.62 2.82 40.20
C GLU A 212 21.40 3.34 39.42
N PHE A 213 21.41 4.62 39.05
CA PHE A 213 20.29 5.25 38.38
C PHE A 213 20.19 4.77 36.93
N GLN A 214 21.31 4.74 36.23
CA GLN A 214 21.40 4.24 34.86
C GLN A 214 21.03 2.75 34.77
N PHE A 215 21.44 1.95 35.76
CA PHE A 215 21.09 0.53 35.82
C PHE A 215 19.57 0.32 35.94
N GLU A 216 18.90 1.07 36.81
CA GLU A 216 17.44 0.98 36.92
C GLU A 216 16.76 1.48 35.65
N GLU A 217 17.25 2.56 35.03
CA GLU A 217 16.74 3.04 33.74
C GLU A 217 16.87 1.97 32.64
N TYR A 218 18.01 1.28 32.59
CA TYR A 218 18.23 0.15 31.69
C TYR A 218 17.20 -0.96 31.94
N CYS A 219 16.99 -1.37 33.20
CA CYS A 219 16.00 -2.41 33.53
C CYS A 219 14.58 -2.00 33.09
N VAL A 220 14.18 -0.75 33.32
CA VAL A 220 12.89 -0.21 32.86
C VAL A 220 12.78 -0.20 31.33
N LYS A 221 13.86 0.09 30.61
CA LYS A 221 13.89 0.02 29.14
C LYS A 221 13.80 -1.42 28.64
N VAL A 222 14.48 -2.38 29.27
CA VAL A 222 14.38 -3.80 28.92
C VAL A 222 12.93 -4.29 29.08
N GLU A 223 12.23 -3.84 30.11
CA GLU A 223 10.86 -4.21 30.41
C GLU A 223 9.84 -3.77 29.33
N LYS A 224 10.08 -2.63 28.71
CA LYS A 224 9.20 -2.02 27.69
C LYS A 224 9.35 -2.69 26.33
N GLU A 225 8.26 -2.77 25.58
CA GLU A 225 8.31 -3.19 24.17
C GLU A 225 9.01 -2.12 23.32
N ALA A 226 9.65 -2.54 22.22
CA ALA A 226 10.41 -1.63 21.36
C ALA A 226 9.55 -0.49 20.79
N SER A 227 8.27 -0.75 20.52
CA SER A 227 7.28 0.24 20.08
C SER A 227 7.06 1.39 21.08
N SER A 228 7.37 1.16 22.36
CA SER A 228 7.22 2.12 23.46
C SER A 228 8.56 2.68 23.97
N GLY A 229 9.63 2.55 23.18
CA GLY A 229 10.98 2.99 23.54
C GLY A 229 11.76 1.97 24.39
N GLY A 230 11.44 0.69 24.25
CA GLY A 230 12.16 -0.40 24.90
C GLY A 230 13.57 -0.65 24.38
N HIS A 231 14.40 -1.29 25.19
CA HIS A 231 15.77 -1.66 24.83
C HIS A 231 15.77 -2.88 23.88
N TRP A 232 16.74 -2.93 22.97
CA TRP A 232 16.95 -4.09 22.11
C TRP A 232 17.58 -5.21 22.93
N GLY A 233 17.10 -6.44 22.80
CA GLY A 233 17.67 -7.56 23.53
C GLY A 233 19.06 -7.92 23.01
N GLY A 234 19.99 -8.21 23.92
CA GLY A 234 21.32 -8.73 23.63
C GLY A 234 21.69 -9.91 24.54
N GLU A 235 23.00 -10.12 24.71
CA GLU A 235 23.55 -11.20 25.53
C GLU A 235 23.10 -11.15 27.01
N PRO A 236 23.08 -9.99 27.70
CA PRO A 236 22.60 -9.92 29.08
C PRO A 236 21.14 -10.41 29.22
N GLU A 237 20.25 -10.02 28.30
CA GLU A 237 18.86 -10.44 28.31
C GLU A 237 18.71 -11.93 27.97
N LEU A 238 19.50 -12.47 27.03
CA LEU A 238 19.51 -13.90 26.72
C LEU A 238 19.93 -14.74 27.92
N ARG A 239 21.02 -14.34 28.58
CA ARG A 239 21.51 -15.01 29.79
C ARG A 239 20.47 -14.95 30.90
N ALA A 240 19.88 -13.79 31.14
CA ALA A 240 18.82 -13.61 32.13
C ALA A 240 17.60 -14.49 31.83
N LEU A 241 17.20 -14.61 30.56
CA LEU A 241 16.10 -15.49 30.15
C LEU A 241 16.45 -16.96 30.33
N ALA A 242 17.65 -17.39 29.96
CA ALA A 242 18.10 -18.77 30.12
C ALA A 242 18.01 -19.22 31.59
N GLU A 243 18.52 -18.40 32.50
CA GLU A 243 18.47 -18.66 33.94
C GLU A 243 17.03 -18.57 34.48
N ALA A 244 16.30 -17.50 34.16
CA ALA A 244 14.93 -17.31 34.65
C ALA A 244 13.93 -18.36 34.11
N LEU A 245 14.23 -19.00 32.99
CA LEU A 245 13.42 -20.09 32.41
C LEU A 245 13.94 -21.49 32.81
N GLU A 246 15.11 -21.56 33.46
CA GLU A 246 15.83 -22.79 33.79
C GLU A 246 16.04 -23.67 32.54
N ARG A 247 16.41 -23.04 31.42
CA ARG A 247 16.56 -23.68 30.12
C ARG A 247 17.76 -23.14 29.37
N LYS A 248 18.51 -24.05 28.75
CA LYS A 248 19.60 -23.68 27.85
C LYS A 248 19.04 -23.02 26.59
N ILE A 249 19.56 -21.84 26.26
CA ILE A 249 19.37 -21.20 24.96
C ILE A 249 20.63 -21.46 24.13
N GLU A 250 20.44 -21.83 22.87
CA GLU A 250 21.53 -22.03 21.90
C GLU A 250 21.36 -20.99 20.79
N VAL A 251 22.43 -20.25 20.50
CA VAL A 251 22.52 -19.23 19.44
C VAL A 251 23.53 -19.71 18.41
#